data_AF-A0A6G3SC07-F1
#
_entry.id   AF-A0A6G3SC07-F1
#
_cell.length_a   1.000
_cell.length_b   1.000
_cell.length_c   1.000
_cell.angle_alpha   90.00
_cell.angle_beta   90.00
_cell.angle_gamma   90.00
#
_symmetry.space_group_name_H-M   'P 1'
#
loop_
_entity.id
_entity.type
_entity.pdbx_description
1 polymer ?
#
loop_
_entity_poly.entity_id
_entity_poly.type
_entity_poly.pdbx_seq_one_letter_code
_entity_poly.pdbx_strand_id
1 'polypeptide(L)'
;ERPDEQRLADLAARAEALGAPLVTEHIAFVRAGGERTASPLLEAGHLLPVPRTRDALDVLCENVRIAQDALPVPLAVENIAALFGWPGEELSEGQFLYELVERTGVRLLIDVANLHTNHVNRGEDPAKALDELPVEAIAYVHVAGGFERDGVWHDSHAHPVPRPVLDILSDLASRVTPPGVLLERDENFPDDEGELGREVAAIRETVAAATPAPAPSPSAATTPVPGVPLEEPVRERVALAQAALLSSLVAGTPAPEGFDRVRLAVQSRALAGKRADVVAKVAPELPGILGRDAYRTAFLAYAGRRPMTGGYRRDALDFAEDLLIGQRVDEPFARKQLTDWWLERSGPAPLAGRPVTRALRAARFALRRG
;
A
#
# COMPACT_ATOMS: atom_id res chain seq x y z
N GLU A 1 2.29 14.87 -7.49
CA GLU A 1 3.31 15.29 -8.49
C GLU A 1 3.21 14.36 -9.71
N ARG A 2 3.98 14.62 -10.78
CA ARG A 2 4.19 13.61 -11.84
C ARG A 2 5.12 12.50 -11.31
N PRO A 3 5.15 11.30 -11.93
CA PRO A 3 6.13 10.27 -11.59
C PRO A 3 7.56 10.82 -11.66
N ASP A 4 8.39 10.45 -10.68
CA ASP A 4 9.80 10.86 -10.63
C ASP A 4 10.62 10.10 -11.68
N GLU A 5 11.30 10.83 -12.56
CA GLU A 5 12.04 10.26 -13.70
C GLU A 5 13.16 9.32 -13.24
N GLN A 6 13.88 9.67 -12.16
CA GLN A 6 14.97 8.83 -11.65
C GLN A 6 14.44 7.53 -11.05
N ARG A 7 13.33 7.58 -10.31
CA ARG A 7 12.68 6.36 -9.77
C ARG A 7 12.17 5.45 -10.88
N LEU A 8 11.63 6.01 -11.97
CA LEU A 8 11.23 5.23 -13.12
C LEU A 8 12.43 4.60 -13.83
N ALA A 9 13.53 5.34 -14.01
CA ALA A 9 14.77 4.80 -14.56
C ALA A 9 15.36 3.68 -13.69
N ASP A 10 15.34 3.83 -12.36
CA ASP A 10 15.79 2.81 -11.42
C ASP A 10 14.90 1.55 -11.47
N LEU A 11 13.59 1.73 -11.65
CA LEU A 11 12.62 0.63 -11.80
C LEU A 11 12.81 -0.10 -13.13
N ALA A 12 13.02 0.64 -14.23
CA ALA A 12 13.34 0.10 -15.55
C ALA A 12 14.62 -0.76 -15.50
N ALA A 13 15.70 -0.24 -14.92
CA ALA A 13 16.96 -0.97 -14.78
C ALA A 13 16.80 -2.27 -13.96
N ARG A 14 15.94 -2.27 -12.93
CA ARG A 14 15.63 -3.49 -12.15
C ARG A 14 14.82 -4.50 -12.96
N ALA A 15 13.84 -4.03 -13.73
CA ALA A 15 13.05 -4.90 -14.59
C ALA A 15 13.93 -5.63 -15.62
N GLU A 16 14.87 -4.91 -16.26
CA GLU A 16 15.84 -5.51 -17.17
C GLU A 16 16.78 -6.49 -16.46
N ALA A 17 17.34 -6.08 -15.32
CA ALA A 17 18.29 -6.91 -14.56
C ALA A 17 17.67 -8.24 -14.09
N LEU A 18 16.36 -8.25 -13.80
CA LEU A 18 15.63 -9.44 -13.37
C LEU A 18 15.01 -10.23 -14.54
N GLY A 19 15.08 -9.72 -15.77
CA GLY A 19 14.34 -10.28 -16.90
C GLY A 19 12.83 -10.32 -16.63
N ALA A 20 12.31 -9.33 -15.90
CA ALA A 20 10.92 -9.29 -15.50
C ALA A 20 10.01 -9.15 -16.73
N PRO A 21 9.00 -10.01 -16.93
CA PRO A 21 8.13 -9.93 -18.10
C PRO A 21 7.14 -8.76 -18.05
N LEU A 22 6.94 -8.17 -16.88
CA LEU A 22 6.06 -7.03 -16.62
C LEU A 22 6.48 -6.35 -15.30
N VAL A 23 5.98 -5.13 -15.09
CA VAL A 23 6.04 -4.40 -13.83
C VAL A 23 4.62 -4.14 -13.35
N THR A 24 4.38 -4.27 -12.04
CA THR A 24 3.10 -3.91 -11.42
C THR A 24 3.24 -2.72 -10.47
N GLU A 25 2.17 -1.92 -10.38
CA GLU A 25 2.02 -0.88 -9.35
C GLU A 25 0.55 -0.75 -8.94
N HIS A 26 0.29 -0.17 -7.78
CA HIS A 26 -1.02 0.05 -7.21
C HIS A 26 -1.63 1.37 -7.68
N ILE A 27 -2.95 1.38 -7.81
CA ILE A 27 -3.73 2.60 -8.03
C ILE A 27 -3.94 3.29 -6.67
N ALA A 28 -2.87 3.93 -6.19
CA ALA A 28 -2.83 4.53 -4.87
C ALA A 28 -2.03 5.83 -4.85
N PHE A 29 -2.19 6.58 -3.77
CA PHE A 29 -1.25 7.64 -3.41
C PHE A 29 -0.70 7.39 -1.99
N VAL A 30 0.56 7.74 -1.78
CA VAL A 30 1.24 7.57 -0.47
C VAL A 30 1.76 8.88 0.10
N ARG A 31 1.79 9.94 -0.72
CA ARG A 31 2.25 11.28 -0.37
C ARG A 31 1.33 12.33 -0.97
N ALA A 32 1.17 13.45 -0.27
CA ALA A 32 0.46 14.62 -0.74
C ALA A 32 0.99 15.87 -0.03
N GLY A 33 0.67 17.06 -0.54
CA GLY A 33 1.22 18.32 -0.06
C GLY A 33 2.33 18.85 -0.96
N GLY A 34 3.18 19.72 -0.41
CA GLY A 34 4.33 20.30 -1.09
C GLY A 34 4.04 21.64 -1.77
N GLU A 35 4.93 22.02 -2.69
CA GLU A 35 4.89 23.33 -3.36
C GLU A 35 3.55 23.57 -4.09
N ARG A 36 3.02 22.53 -4.75
CA ARG A 36 1.78 22.61 -5.55
C ARG A 36 0.56 23.01 -4.72
N THR A 37 0.51 22.63 -3.44
CA THR A 37 -0.61 22.91 -2.54
C THR A 37 -0.25 23.96 -1.49
N ALA A 38 0.95 24.55 -1.56
CA ALA A 38 1.51 25.43 -0.55
C ALA A 38 1.37 24.88 0.89
N SER A 39 1.58 23.56 1.06
CA SER A 39 1.45 22.88 2.34
C SER A 39 2.65 21.96 2.61
N PRO A 40 2.88 21.52 3.86
CA PRO A 40 3.93 20.55 4.16
C PRO A 40 3.76 19.27 3.33
N LEU A 41 4.87 18.68 2.88
CA LEU A 41 4.85 17.35 2.28
C LEU A 41 4.55 16.31 3.38
N LEU A 42 3.51 15.52 3.17
CA LEU A 42 3.04 14.50 4.10
C LEU A 42 3.20 13.11 3.47
N GLU A 43 3.46 12.10 4.31
CA GLU A 43 3.59 10.71 3.89
C GLU A 43 2.73 9.79 4.77
N ALA A 44 1.91 8.95 4.13
CA ALA A 44 1.05 7.98 4.79
C ALA A 44 1.85 6.76 5.30
N GLY A 45 2.95 6.43 4.64
CA GLY A 45 3.70 5.18 4.84
C GLY A 45 3.00 3.94 4.29
N HIS A 46 1.78 4.07 3.76
CA HIS A 46 1.02 2.97 3.19
C HIS A 46 0.07 3.49 2.11
N LEU A 47 -0.44 2.57 1.29
CA LEU A 47 -1.34 2.88 0.19
C LEU A 47 -2.63 3.53 0.70
N LEU A 48 -3.08 4.57 0.00
CA LEU A 48 -4.39 5.21 0.19
C LEU A 48 -5.15 5.23 -1.14
N PRO A 49 -6.48 5.02 -1.11
CA PRO A 49 -7.28 4.95 -2.33
C PRO A 49 -7.30 6.32 -3.01
N VAL A 50 -7.21 6.34 -4.34
CA VAL A 50 -7.45 7.57 -5.11
C VAL A 50 -8.95 7.88 -5.20
N PRO A 51 -9.36 9.16 -5.35
CA PRO A 51 -10.76 9.47 -5.64
C PRO A 51 -11.14 8.91 -7.00
N ARG A 52 -12.29 8.21 -7.11
CA ARG A 52 -12.82 7.70 -8.38
C ARG A 52 -13.63 8.78 -9.11
N THR A 53 -12.96 9.90 -9.41
CA THR A 53 -13.52 11.03 -10.19
C THR A 53 -12.84 11.12 -11.55
N ARG A 54 -13.45 11.80 -12.51
CA ARG A 54 -12.87 12.05 -13.85
C ARG A 54 -11.56 12.83 -13.75
N ASP A 55 -11.51 13.87 -12.90
CA ASP A 55 -10.28 14.64 -12.64
C ASP A 55 -9.11 13.74 -12.19
N ALA A 56 -9.38 12.80 -11.27
CA ALA A 56 -8.37 11.89 -10.75
C ALA A 56 -7.98 10.80 -11.76
N LEU A 57 -8.94 10.34 -12.55
CA LEU A 57 -8.69 9.44 -13.66
C LEU A 57 -7.80 10.10 -14.71
N ASP A 58 -8.00 11.37 -15.02
CA ASP A 58 -7.17 12.10 -16.00
C ASP A 58 -5.73 12.26 -15.50
N VAL A 59 -5.54 12.58 -14.21
CA VAL A 59 -4.21 12.60 -13.56
C VAL A 59 -3.55 11.22 -13.59
N LEU A 60 -4.31 10.17 -13.27
CA LEU A 60 -3.79 8.79 -13.28
C LEU A 60 -3.41 8.35 -14.70
N CYS A 61 -4.22 8.67 -15.72
CA CYS A 61 -3.92 8.36 -17.11
C CYS A 61 -2.62 9.05 -17.58
N GLU A 62 -2.40 10.32 -17.23
CA GLU A 62 -1.13 11.01 -17.54
C GLU A 62 0.05 10.31 -16.85
N ASN A 63 -0.08 9.99 -15.55
CA ASN A 63 0.98 9.33 -14.80
C ASN A 63 1.29 7.92 -15.32
N VAL A 64 0.27 7.15 -15.71
CA VAL A 64 0.41 5.81 -16.29
C VAL A 64 1.15 5.86 -17.62
N ARG A 65 0.83 6.84 -18.49
CA ARG A 65 1.55 7.02 -19.77
C ARG A 65 3.02 7.36 -19.55
N ILE A 66 3.32 8.29 -18.62
CA ILE A 66 4.70 8.62 -18.25
C ILE A 66 5.46 7.36 -17.78
N ALA A 67 4.82 6.52 -16.96
CA ALA A 67 5.43 5.28 -16.48
C ALA A 67 5.61 4.26 -17.62
N GLN A 68 4.61 4.06 -18.48
CA GLN A 68 4.70 3.17 -19.65
C GLN A 68 5.83 3.59 -20.60
N ASP A 69 5.99 4.89 -20.87
CA ASP A 69 7.04 5.41 -21.74
C ASP A 69 8.45 5.19 -21.17
N ALA A 70 8.58 5.15 -19.84
CA ALA A 70 9.86 4.97 -19.16
C ALA A 70 10.23 3.49 -18.93
N LEU A 71 9.26 2.57 -18.95
CA LEU A 71 9.47 1.17 -18.62
C LEU A 71 9.77 0.33 -19.88
N PRO A 72 10.75 -0.58 -19.83
CA PRO A 72 11.13 -1.42 -20.98
C PRO A 72 10.18 -2.61 -21.19
N VAL A 73 9.19 -2.77 -20.31
CA VAL A 73 8.24 -3.90 -20.26
C VAL A 73 6.84 -3.40 -19.92
N PRO A 74 5.78 -4.17 -20.22
CA PRO A 74 4.41 -3.75 -19.92
C PRO A 74 4.19 -3.41 -18.45
N LEU A 75 3.44 -2.33 -18.21
CA LEU A 75 2.92 -1.96 -16.90
C LEU A 75 1.54 -2.60 -16.69
N ALA A 76 1.33 -3.22 -15.52
CA ALA A 76 0.01 -3.53 -15.00
C ALA A 76 -0.28 -2.72 -13.74
N VAL A 77 -1.54 -2.35 -13.52
CA VAL A 77 -1.95 -1.61 -12.33
C VAL A 77 -2.97 -2.37 -11.48
N GLU A 78 -2.88 -2.21 -10.17
CA GLU A 78 -3.60 -3.00 -9.17
C GLU A 78 -4.65 -2.20 -8.39
N ASN A 79 -5.83 -2.81 -8.20
CA ASN A 79 -6.86 -2.28 -7.30
C ASN A 79 -6.48 -2.55 -5.84
N ILE A 80 -6.78 -1.61 -4.94
CA ILE A 80 -6.39 -1.72 -3.54
C ILE A 80 -7.59 -1.92 -2.61
N ALA A 81 -7.34 -2.55 -1.46
CA ALA A 81 -8.26 -2.50 -0.33
C ALA A 81 -8.40 -1.08 0.22
N ALA A 82 -9.63 -0.65 0.47
CA ALA A 82 -9.96 0.67 0.99
C ALA A 82 -10.89 0.60 2.21
N LEU A 83 -10.53 1.32 3.28
CA LEU A 83 -11.36 1.44 4.49
C LEU A 83 -12.43 2.54 4.42
N PHE A 84 -12.32 3.45 3.46
CA PHE A 84 -13.21 4.60 3.30
C PHE A 84 -13.37 4.94 1.82
N GLY A 85 -14.53 5.51 1.47
CA GLY A 85 -14.81 6.09 0.15
C GLY A 85 -14.49 7.57 0.07
N TRP A 86 -14.20 8.03 -1.14
CA TRP A 86 -14.11 9.46 -1.41
C TRP A 86 -15.52 10.06 -1.57
N PRO A 87 -15.79 11.24 -0.97
CA PRO A 87 -17.00 11.98 -1.28
C PRO A 87 -17.00 12.39 -2.76
N GLY A 88 -18.15 12.22 -3.43
CA GLY A 88 -18.29 12.61 -4.82
C GLY A 88 -17.62 11.67 -5.81
N GLU A 89 -17.44 10.39 -5.48
CA GLU A 89 -17.07 9.38 -6.49
C GLU A 89 -18.09 9.36 -7.64
N GLU A 90 -17.59 9.44 -8.87
CA GLU A 90 -18.38 9.52 -10.11
C GLU A 90 -18.42 8.17 -10.83
N LEU A 91 -17.49 7.28 -10.51
CA LEU A 91 -17.28 5.98 -11.14
C LEU A 91 -17.24 4.88 -10.08
N SER A 92 -17.82 3.73 -10.40
CA SER A 92 -17.56 2.48 -9.66
C SER A 92 -16.11 2.02 -9.85
N GLU A 93 -15.67 1.02 -9.08
CA GLU A 93 -14.34 0.41 -9.26
C GLU A 93 -14.14 -0.12 -10.67
N GLY A 94 -15.09 -0.92 -11.16
CA GLY A 94 -15.03 -1.50 -12.50
C GLY A 94 -15.02 -0.46 -13.60
N GLN A 95 -15.88 0.57 -13.52
CA GLN A 95 -15.88 1.68 -14.48
C GLN A 95 -14.57 2.46 -14.48
N PHE A 96 -14.00 2.74 -13.30
CA PHE A 96 -12.74 3.46 -13.17
C PHE A 96 -11.58 2.68 -13.82
N LEU A 97 -11.53 1.37 -13.61
CA LEU A 97 -10.52 0.48 -14.20
C LEU A 97 -10.74 0.30 -15.71
N TYR A 98 -11.99 0.16 -16.16
CA TYR A 98 -12.35 0.08 -17.57
C TYR A 98 -11.84 1.29 -18.35
N GLU A 99 -12.18 2.49 -17.88
CA GLU A 99 -11.78 3.72 -18.58
C GLU A 99 -10.28 3.97 -18.51
N LEU A 100 -9.61 3.57 -17.42
CA LEU A 100 -8.15 3.65 -17.33
C LEU A 100 -7.49 2.79 -18.41
N VAL A 101 -7.95 1.54 -18.57
CA VAL A 101 -7.47 0.63 -19.62
C VAL A 101 -7.79 1.19 -21.00
N GLU A 102 -9.02 1.63 -21.24
CA GLU A 102 -9.45 2.17 -22.54
C GLU A 102 -8.55 3.35 -22.98
N ARG A 103 -8.20 4.24 -22.05
CA ARG A 103 -7.44 5.46 -22.35
C ARG A 103 -5.93 5.25 -22.45
N THR A 104 -5.37 4.24 -21.80
CA THR A 104 -3.91 4.07 -21.66
C THR A 104 -3.37 2.76 -22.23
N GLY A 105 -4.23 1.76 -22.44
CA GLY A 105 -3.82 0.40 -22.79
C GLY A 105 -3.04 -0.31 -21.68
N VAL A 106 -3.02 0.22 -20.45
CA VAL A 106 -2.36 -0.44 -19.32
C VAL A 106 -2.99 -1.80 -19.03
N ARG A 107 -2.21 -2.74 -18.52
CA ARG A 107 -2.74 -4.04 -18.07
C ARG A 107 -3.31 -3.91 -16.65
N LEU A 108 -4.10 -4.89 -16.22
CA LEU A 108 -4.65 -4.94 -14.87
C LEU A 108 -4.08 -6.12 -14.08
N LEU A 109 -3.63 -5.84 -12.86
CA LEU A 109 -3.49 -6.86 -11.82
C LEU A 109 -4.74 -6.78 -10.96
N ILE A 110 -5.57 -7.81 -10.98
CA ILE A 110 -6.79 -7.82 -10.16
C ILE A 110 -6.53 -8.58 -8.88
N ASP A 111 -6.63 -7.91 -7.75
CA ASP A 111 -6.62 -8.56 -6.44
C ASP A 111 -8.06 -8.79 -5.96
N VAL A 112 -8.46 -10.06 -5.94
CA VAL A 112 -9.80 -10.47 -5.50
C VAL A 112 -9.96 -10.45 -3.98
N ALA A 113 -8.86 -10.48 -3.21
CA ALA A 113 -8.90 -10.23 -1.77
C ALA A 113 -9.18 -8.75 -1.48
N ASN A 114 -8.68 -7.85 -2.31
CA ASN A 114 -9.04 -6.43 -2.25
C ASN A 114 -10.52 -6.20 -2.60
N LEU A 115 -11.07 -6.90 -3.59
CA LEU A 115 -12.52 -6.86 -3.88
C LEU A 115 -13.36 -7.34 -2.68
N HIS A 116 -12.95 -8.43 -2.02
CA HIS A 116 -13.62 -8.88 -0.80
C HIS A 116 -13.54 -7.84 0.32
N THR A 117 -12.36 -7.25 0.51
CA THR A 117 -12.12 -6.22 1.52
C THR A 117 -13.00 -4.99 1.27
N ASN A 118 -13.12 -4.56 0.02
CA ASN A 118 -13.97 -3.44 -0.38
C ASN A 118 -15.46 -3.76 -0.19
N HIS A 119 -15.88 -5.00 -0.43
CA HIS A 119 -17.23 -5.45 -0.11
C HIS A 119 -17.56 -5.31 1.38
N VAL A 120 -16.72 -5.88 2.25
CA VAL A 120 -16.98 -5.86 3.71
C VAL A 120 -16.88 -4.45 4.28
N ASN A 121 -15.88 -3.67 3.85
CA ASN A 121 -15.62 -2.36 4.45
C ASN A 121 -16.48 -1.23 3.88
N ARG A 122 -16.85 -1.29 2.60
CA ARG A 122 -17.51 -0.20 1.87
C ARG A 122 -18.89 -0.58 1.31
N GLY A 123 -19.28 -1.85 1.41
CA GLY A 123 -20.55 -2.35 0.85
C GLY A 123 -20.55 -2.42 -0.68
N GLU A 124 -19.36 -2.43 -1.31
CA GLU A 124 -19.25 -2.58 -2.76
C GLU A 124 -19.63 -4.00 -3.18
N ASP A 125 -20.21 -4.16 -4.37
CA ASP A 125 -20.59 -5.47 -4.89
C ASP A 125 -19.46 -6.01 -5.79
N PRO A 126 -18.74 -7.08 -5.38
CA PRO A 126 -17.68 -7.66 -6.20
C PRO A 126 -18.18 -8.15 -7.55
N ALA A 127 -19.39 -8.71 -7.62
CA ALA A 127 -19.93 -9.21 -8.89
C ALA A 127 -20.16 -8.06 -9.87
N LYS A 128 -20.70 -6.94 -9.39
CA LYS A 128 -20.85 -5.72 -10.19
C LYS A 128 -19.49 -5.18 -10.66
N ALA A 129 -18.50 -5.13 -9.78
CA ALA A 129 -17.16 -4.67 -10.15
C ALA A 129 -16.59 -5.55 -11.28
N LEU A 130 -16.67 -6.87 -11.13
CA LEU A 130 -16.19 -7.83 -12.11
C LEU A 130 -16.98 -7.79 -13.44
N ASP A 131 -18.27 -7.49 -13.43
CA ASP A 131 -19.09 -7.32 -14.64
C ASP A 131 -18.67 -6.10 -15.48
N GLU A 132 -18.11 -5.08 -14.83
CA GLU A 132 -17.66 -3.84 -15.46
C GLU A 132 -16.17 -3.86 -15.87
N LEU A 133 -15.41 -4.87 -15.43
CA LEU A 133 -13.96 -4.97 -15.71
C LEU A 133 -13.67 -5.32 -17.18
N PRO A 134 -12.61 -4.73 -17.78
CA PRO A 134 -12.07 -5.17 -19.06
C PRO A 134 -11.24 -6.44 -18.85
N VAL A 135 -11.89 -7.60 -18.76
CA VAL A 135 -11.26 -8.88 -18.41
C VAL A 135 -10.11 -9.29 -19.35
N GLU A 136 -10.13 -8.85 -20.61
CA GLU A 136 -9.07 -9.03 -21.59
C GLU A 136 -7.77 -8.27 -21.26
N ALA A 137 -7.86 -7.25 -20.39
CA ALA A 137 -6.72 -6.45 -19.95
C ALA A 137 -5.99 -7.06 -18.74
N ILE A 138 -6.54 -8.10 -18.12
CA ILE A 138 -5.94 -8.76 -16.95
C ILE A 138 -4.59 -9.36 -17.33
N ALA A 139 -3.52 -8.97 -16.64
CA ALA A 139 -2.20 -9.56 -16.71
C ALA A 139 -2.10 -10.82 -15.85
N TYR A 140 -2.54 -10.73 -14.59
CA TYR A 140 -2.68 -11.84 -13.66
C TYR A 140 -3.53 -11.40 -12.46
N VAL A 141 -3.79 -12.32 -11.53
CA VAL A 141 -4.66 -12.13 -10.37
C VAL A 141 -3.89 -12.36 -9.08
N HIS A 142 -4.11 -11.51 -8.08
CA HIS A 142 -3.69 -11.75 -6.70
C HIS A 142 -4.82 -12.37 -5.88
N VAL A 143 -4.43 -13.30 -5.01
CA VAL A 143 -5.28 -13.84 -3.95
C VAL A 143 -4.48 -13.79 -2.66
N ALA A 144 -5.10 -13.23 -1.63
CA ALA A 144 -4.51 -13.15 -0.31
C ALA A 144 -5.55 -13.55 0.76
N GLY A 145 -5.06 -13.73 1.98
CA GLY A 145 -5.93 -13.90 3.13
C GLY A 145 -6.29 -12.58 3.80
N GLY A 146 -6.97 -12.71 4.93
CA GLY A 146 -7.35 -11.57 5.75
C GLY A 146 -8.12 -12.03 6.96
N PHE A 147 -8.48 -11.07 7.80
CA PHE A 147 -9.30 -11.34 8.98
C PHE A 147 -10.21 -10.17 9.29
N GLU A 148 -11.35 -10.46 9.90
CA GLU A 148 -12.24 -9.44 10.41
C GLU A 148 -11.91 -9.11 11.87
N ARG A 149 -11.88 -7.82 12.20
CA ARG A 149 -11.76 -7.34 13.57
C ARG A 149 -12.62 -6.10 13.73
N ASP A 150 -13.44 -6.08 14.78
CA ASP A 150 -14.29 -4.93 15.15
C ASP A 150 -15.18 -4.45 13.99
N GLY A 151 -15.69 -5.37 13.14
CA GLY A 151 -16.53 -5.06 11.97
C GLY A 151 -15.77 -4.48 10.78
N VAL A 152 -14.44 -4.62 10.77
CA VAL A 152 -13.56 -4.15 9.69
C VAL A 152 -12.76 -5.34 9.17
N TRP A 153 -12.79 -5.54 7.87
CA TRP A 153 -11.92 -6.51 7.22
C TRP A 153 -10.52 -5.92 7.05
N HIS A 154 -9.53 -6.65 7.53
CA HIS A 154 -8.13 -6.36 7.33
C HIS A 154 -7.58 -7.30 6.28
N ASP A 155 -7.28 -6.75 5.10
CA ASP A 155 -6.45 -7.43 4.12
C ASP A 155 -5.07 -7.70 4.75
N SER A 156 -4.75 -8.97 4.92
CA SER A 156 -3.57 -9.42 5.63
C SER A 156 -3.02 -10.66 4.98
N HIS A 157 -1.83 -10.49 4.41
CA HIS A 157 -1.10 -11.54 3.72
C HIS A 157 -0.41 -12.51 4.68
N ALA A 158 -0.83 -12.53 5.94
CA ALA A 158 -0.36 -13.40 7.01
C ALA A 158 -1.35 -14.53 7.39
N HIS A 159 -2.51 -14.58 6.74
CA HIS A 159 -3.62 -15.49 7.07
C HIS A 159 -4.02 -16.36 5.87
N PRO A 160 -4.54 -17.59 6.07
CA PRO A 160 -5.04 -18.44 5.00
C PRO A 160 -6.08 -17.74 4.10
N VAL A 161 -6.12 -18.08 2.81
CA VAL A 161 -7.12 -17.57 1.87
C VAL A 161 -8.51 -18.06 2.29
N PRO A 162 -9.44 -17.14 2.63
CA PRO A 162 -10.75 -17.53 3.12
C PRO A 162 -11.69 -17.89 1.95
N ARG A 163 -12.74 -18.65 2.26
CA ARG A 163 -13.70 -19.10 1.24
C ARG A 163 -14.34 -17.95 0.42
N PRO A 164 -14.76 -16.82 1.02
CA PRO A 164 -15.31 -15.70 0.24
C PRO A 164 -14.37 -15.16 -0.84
N VAL A 165 -13.05 -15.17 -0.61
CA VAL A 165 -12.07 -14.74 -1.62
C VAL A 165 -12.00 -15.75 -2.77
N LEU A 166 -12.04 -17.05 -2.47
CA LEU A 166 -12.13 -18.10 -3.50
C LEU A 166 -13.44 -18.05 -4.28
N ASP A 167 -14.55 -17.65 -3.65
CA ASP A 167 -15.83 -17.50 -4.35
C ASP A 167 -15.78 -16.33 -5.35
N ILE A 168 -15.11 -15.21 -5.02
CA ILE A 168 -14.86 -14.11 -5.98
C ILE A 168 -13.91 -14.55 -7.09
N LEU A 169 -12.86 -15.32 -6.77
CA LEU A 169 -11.99 -15.90 -7.78
C LEU A 169 -12.76 -16.82 -8.75
N SER A 170 -13.67 -17.64 -8.22
CA SER A 170 -14.55 -18.49 -9.01
C SER A 170 -15.44 -17.67 -9.95
N ASP A 171 -16.00 -16.56 -9.46
CA ASP A 171 -16.83 -15.66 -10.25
C ASP A 171 -16.03 -14.98 -11.38
N LEU A 172 -14.82 -14.49 -11.09
CA LEU A 172 -13.90 -13.98 -12.11
C LEU A 172 -13.55 -15.06 -13.14
N ALA A 173 -13.21 -16.27 -12.68
CA ALA A 173 -12.84 -17.40 -13.54
C ALA A 173 -13.99 -17.87 -14.45
N SER A 174 -15.24 -17.62 -14.05
CA SER A 174 -16.42 -17.89 -14.88
C SER A 174 -16.58 -16.89 -16.04
N ARG A 175 -16.03 -15.68 -15.91
CA ARG A 175 -16.03 -14.64 -16.95
C ARG A 175 -14.86 -14.77 -17.92
N VAL A 176 -13.68 -15.11 -17.39
CA VAL A 176 -12.44 -15.26 -18.16
C VAL A 176 -11.54 -16.31 -17.52
N THR A 177 -10.77 -17.06 -18.31
CA THR A 177 -9.65 -17.82 -17.73
C THR A 177 -8.52 -16.85 -17.40
N PRO A 178 -8.21 -16.58 -16.11
CA PRO A 178 -7.14 -15.65 -15.76
C PRO A 178 -5.79 -16.18 -16.28
N PRO A 179 -4.89 -15.33 -16.81
CA PRO A 179 -3.59 -15.80 -17.32
C PRO A 179 -2.70 -16.44 -16.24
N GLY A 180 -2.89 -16.03 -14.98
CA GLY A 180 -2.23 -16.58 -13.82
C GLY A 180 -2.87 -16.08 -12.53
N VAL A 181 -2.72 -16.86 -11.45
CA VAL A 181 -3.16 -16.48 -10.10
C VAL A 181 -1.99 -16.67 -9.14
N LEU A 182 -1.64 -15.64 -8.39
CA LEU A 182 -0.55 -15.63 -7.44
C LEU A 182 -1.10 -15.52 -6.01
N LEU A 183 -0.67 -16.43 -5.14
CA LEU A 183 -0.91 -16.35 -3.70
C LEU A 183 0.04 -15.33 -3.07
N GLU A 184 -0.50 -14.28 -2.48
CA GLU A 184 0.28 -13.30 -1.74
C GLU A 184 0.36 -13.67 -0.26
N ARG A 185 1.58 -14.08 0.15
CA ARG A 185 1.95 -14.46 1.51
C ARG A 185 3.32 -13.88 1.83
N ASP A 186 3.37 -12.81 2.61
CA ASP A 186 4.62 -12.08 2.91
C ASP A 186 5.04 -12.16 4.40
N GLU A 187 4.13 -12.59 5.26
CA GLU A 187 4.32 -12.70 6.70
C GLU A 187 3.70 -13.99 7.26
N ASN A 188 4.05 -14.33 8.51
CA ASN A 188 3.50 -15.47 9.25
C ASN A 188 3.50 -16.80 8.46
N PHE A 189 4.66 -17.15 7.87
CA PHE A 189 4.81 -18.42 7.18
C PHE A 189 4.50 -19.59 8.11
N PRO A 190 3.65 -20.54 7.69
CA PRO A 190 3.19 -21.63 8.54
C PRO A 190 4.31 -22.63 8.85
N ASP A 191 4.33 -23.15 10.07
CA ASP A 191 5.23 -24.26 10.45
C ASP A 191 4.86 -25.56 9.72
N ASP A 192 3.60 -25.71 9.32
CA ASP A 192 3.15 -26.77 8.43
C ASP A 192 3.59 -26.47 7.00
N GLU A 193 4.68 -27.12 6.57
CA GLU A 193 5.24 -27.03 5.21
C GLU A 193 4.20 -27.31 4.11
N GLY A 194 3.13 -28.06 4.42
CA GLY A 194 2.08 -28.41 3.46
C GLY A 194 0.98 -27.36 3.30
N GLU A 195 0.87 -26.36 4.19
CA GLU A 195 -0.25 -25.42 4.20
C GLU A 195 -0.30 -24.57 2.93
N LEU A 196 0.81 -23.93 2.54
CA LEU A 196 0.88 -23.15 1.31
C LEU A 196 0.59 -24.00 0.07
N GLY A 197 1.02 -25.27 0.07
CA GLY A 197 0.71 -26.21 -0.99
C GLY A 197 -0.79 -26.48 -1.13
N ARG A 198 -1.50 -26.59 -0.01
CA ARG A 198 -2.97 -26.76 0.00
C ARG A 198 -3.69 -25.49 -0.44
N GLU A 199 -3.21 -24.31 -0.07
CA GLU A 199 -3.78 -23.04 -0.54
C GLU A 199 -3.63 -22.89 -2.06
N VAL A 200 -2.44 -23.15 -2.60
CA VAL A 200 -2.20 -23.14 -4.05
C VAL A 200 -3.03 -24.21 -4.77
N ALA A 201 -3.22 -25.38 -4.17
CA ALA A 201 -4.10 -26.42 -4.71
C ALA A 201 -5.56 -25.95 -4.75
N ALA A 202 -6.07 -25.35 -3.67
CA ALA A 202 -7.42 -24.80 -3.62
C ALA A 202 -7.65 -23.72 -4.69
N ILE A 203 -6.69 -22.81 -4.87
CA ILE A 203 -6.73 -21.80 -5.94
C ILE A 203 -6.81 -22.46 -7.32
N ARG A 204 -5.99 -23.48 -7.58
CA ARG A 204 -5.98 -24.22 -8.84
C ARG A 204 -7.32 -24.93 -9.08
N GLU A 205 -7.86 -25.58 -8.05
CA GLU A 205 -9.16 -26.26 -8.11
C GLU A 205 -10.30 -25.28 -8.40
N THR A 206 -10.29 -24.11 -7.77
CA THR A 206 -11.27 -23.04 -8.02
C THR A 206 -11.25 -22.60 -9.48
N VAL A 207 -10.07 -22.31 -10.04
CA VAL A 207 -9.96 -21.88 -11.45
C VAL A 207 -10.34 -23.01 -12.41
N ALA A 208 -9.94 -24.26 -12.12
CA ALA A 208 -10.23 -25.41 -12.98
C ALA A 208 -11.72 -25.82 -12.97
N ALA A 209 -12.43 -25.58 -11.87
CA ALA A 209 -13.86 -25.86 -11.76
C ALA A 209 -14.72 -24.85 -12.52
N ALA A 210 -14.21 -23.64 -12.79
CA ALA A 210 -14.93 -22.63 -13.55
C ALA A 210 -15.01 -23.04 -15.03
N THR A 211 -16.21 -22.93 -15.61
CA THR A 211 -16.41 -23.00 -17.06
C THR A 211 -16.47 -21.57 -17.57
N PRO A 212 -15.43 -21.05 -18.24
CA PRO A 212 -15.43 -19.69 -18.71
C PRO A 212 -16.54 -19.52 -19.75
N ALA A 213 -17.26 -18.41 -19.69
CA ALA A 213 -18.08 -17.98 -20.80
C ALA A 213 -17.21 -17.92 -22.07
N PRO A 214 -17.74 -18.27 -23.26
CA PRO A 214 -17.01 -18.10 -24.50
C PRO A 214 -16.52 -16.65 -24.58
N ALA A 215 -15.21 -16.47 -24.75
CA ALA A 215 -14.60 -15.16 -24.72
C ALA A 215 -15.34 -14.23 -25.70
N PRO A 216 -15.75 -13.02 -25.29
CA PRO A 216 -16.20 -12.04 -26.25
C PRO A 216 -15.10 -11.87 -27.31
N SER A 217 -15.49 -11.70 -28.57
CA SER A 217 -14.51 -11.42 -29.64
C SER A 217 -13.63 -10.26 -29.16
N PRO A 218 -12.29 -10.35 -29.31
CA PRO A 218 -11.40 -9.31 -28.83
C PRO A 218 -11.93 -7.98 -29.36
N SER A 219 -12.37 -7.11 -28.46
CA SER A 219 -12.62 -5.73 -28.82
C SER A 219 -11.33 -5.26 -29.45
N ALA A 220 -11.40 -4.82 -30.71
CA ALA A 220 -10.22 -4.46 -31.50
C ALA A 220 -9.33 -3.61 -30.62
N ALA A 221 -8.09 -4.09 -30.38
CA ALA A 221 -7.12 -3.46 -29.49
C ALA A 221 -7.26 -1.96 -29.62
N THR A 222 -7.88 -1.34 -28.62
CA THR A 222 -8.30 0.05 -28.74
C THR A 222 -7.01 0.82 -28.89
N THR A 223 -6.83 1.42 -30.07
CA THR A 223 -5.63 2.22 -30.30
C THR A 223 -5.68 3.31 -29.23
N PRO A 224 -4.67 3.43 -28.36
CA PRO A 224 -4.72 4.38 -27.28
C PRO A 224 -5.07 5.75 -27.85
N VAL A 225 -6.17 6.34 -27.38
CA VAL A 225 -6.55 7.67 -27.83
C VAL A 225 -5.41 8.61 -27.43
N PRO A 226 -4.84 9.39 -28.37
CA PRO A 226 -3.78 10.33 -28.05
C PRO A 226 -4.22 11.21 -26.86
N GLY A 227 -3.43 11.20 -25.79
CA GLY A 227 -3.76 11.92 -24.58
C GLY A 227 -3.86 13.42 -24.85
N VAL A 228 -4.99 14.02 -24.50
CA VAL A 228 -5.09 15.49 -24.40
C VAL A 228 -4.20 15.91 -23.22
N PRO A 229 -3.32 16.92 -23.36
CA PRO A 229 -2.53 17.43 -22.25
C PRO A 229 -3.45 17.80 -21.08
N LEU A 230 -3.15 17.29 -19.89
CA LEU A 230 -3.93 17.59 -18.70
C LEU A 230 -3.82 19.07 -18.35
N GLU A 231 -4.95 19.70 -18.08
CA GLU A 231 -4.96 21.08 -17.59
C GLU A 231 -4.40 21.13 -16.15
N GLU A 232 -3.43 22.01 -15.89
CA GLU A 232 -2.82 22.15 -14.56
C GLU A 232 -3.85 22.38 -13.42
N PRO A 233 -4.97 23.12 -13.61
CA PRO A 233 -6.03 23.23 -12.61
C PRO A 233 -6.66 21.90 -12.17
N VAL A 234 -6.75 20.89 -13.06
CA VAL A 234 -7.27 19.55 -12.70
C VAL A 234 -6.34 18.89 -11.69
N ARG A 235 -5.04 18.90 -11.99
CA ARG A 235 -4.01 18.33 -11.12
C ARG A 235 -3.92 19.05 -9.77
N GLU A 236 -4.11 20.37 -9.76
CA GLU A 236 -4.15 21.16 -8.53
C GLU A 236 -5.34 20.79 -7.64
N ARG A 237 -6.55 20.64 -8.20
CA ARG A 237 -7.74 20.20 -7.44
C ARG A 237 -7.52 18.83 -6.79
N VAL A 238 -7.01 17.86 -7.55
CA VAL A 238 -6.73 16.51 -7.02
C VAL A 238 -5.66 16.57 -5.93
N ALA A 239 -4.60 17.37 -6.12
CA ALA A 239 -3.54 17.54 -5.13
C ALA A 239 -4.05 18.15 -3.82
N LEU A 240 -4.89 19.18 -3.90
CA LEU A 240 -5.51 19.82 -2.73
C LEU A 240 -6.41 18.84 -1.95
N ALA A 241 -7.22 18.05 -2.66
CA ALA A 241 -8.08 17.04 -2.05
C ALA A 241 -7.27 15.94 -1.34
N GLN A 242 -6.23 15.42 -1.99
CA GLN A 242 -5.31 14.44 -1.40
C GLN A 242 -4.54 15.01 -0.19
N ALA A 243 -4.09 16.25 -0.26
CA ALA A 243 -3.39 16.91 0.84
C ALA A 243 -4.31 17.12 2.06
N ALA A 244 -5.54 17.56 1.84
CA ALA A 244 -6.52 17.74 2.91
C ALA A 244 -6.85 16.42 3.62
N LEU A 245 -7.11 15.35 2.85
CA LEU A 245 -7.35 14.03 3.41
C LEU A 245 -6.13 13.51 4.18
N LEU A 246 -4.95 13.55 3.56
CA LEU A 246 -3.74 13.01 4.19
C LEU A 246 -3.39 13.78 5.47
N SER A 247 -3.53 15.10 5.47
CA SER A 247 -3.36 15.91 6.68
C SER A 247 -4.28 15.47 7.81
N SER A 248 -5.54 15.11 7.51
CA SER A 248 -6.44 14.59 8.55
C SER A 248 -6.00 13.23 9.08
N LEU A 249 -5.53 12.35 8.20
CA LEU A 249 -5.11 11.00 8.56
C LEU A 249 -3.81 10.98 9.39
N VAL A 250 -2.83 11.83 9.09
CA VAL A 250 -1.48 11.73 9.69
C VAL A 250 -1.02 12.95 10.49
N ALA A 251 -1.71 14.09 10.39
CA ALA A 251 -1.36 15.34 11.09
C ALA A 251 -2.45 15.83 12.06
N GLY A 252 -3.55 15.09 12.20
CA GLY A 252 -4.60 15.39 13.17
C GLY A 252 -5.47 16.60 12.84
N THR A 253 -5.46 17.06 11.58
CA THR A 253 -6.41 18.10 11.14
C THR A 253 -7.83 17.55 11.04
N PRO A 254 -8.87 18.40 11.12
CA PRO A 254 -10.24 17.95 10.96
C PRO A 254 -10.47 17.17 9.66
N ALA A 255 -11.34 16.17 9.71
CA ALA A 255 -11.76 15.42 8.53
C ALA A 255 -12.38 16.38 7.50
N PRO A 256 -11.99 16.30 6.21
CA PRO A 256 -12.64 17.05 5.15
C PRO A 256 -14.13 16.73 5.07
N GLU A 257 -14.91 17.65 4.50
CA GLU A 257 -16.35 17.49 4.35
C GLU A 257 -16.72 16.23 3.54
N GLY A 258 -17.83 15.59 3.92
CA GLY A 258 -18.36 14.39 3.25
C GLY A 258 -17.74 13.07 3.67
N PHE A 259 -16.56 13.05 4.31
CA PHE A 259 -15.94 11.80 4.77
C PHE A 259 -16.58 11.23 6.03
N ASP A 260 -16.65 9.90 6.09
CA ASP A 260 -16.97 9.16 7.32
C ASP A 260 -15.82 9.27 8.34
N ARG A 261 -16.05 10.08 9.38
CA ARG A 261 -15.07 10.34 10.45
C ARG A 261 -14.68 9.09 11.22
N VAL A 262 -15.59 8.12 11.37
CA VAL A 262 -15.30 6.87 12.08
C VAL A 262 -14.34 6.02 11.26
N ARG A 263 -14.59 5.89 9.95
CA ARG A 263 -13.70 5.17 9.03
C ARG A 263 -12.33 5.85 8.91
N LEU A 264 -12.27 7.19 8.83
CA LEU A 264 -11.00 7.91 8.84
C LEU A 264 -10.21 7.70 10.14
N ALA A 265 -10.88 7.65 11.31
CA ALA A 265 -10.22 7.34 12.57
C ALA A 265 -9.68 5.90 12.62
N VAL A 266 -10.39 4.94 12.02
CA VAL A 266 -9.88 3.56 11.83
C VAL A 266 -8.64 3.57 10.94
N GLN A 267 -8.69 4.24 9.78
CA GLN A 267 -7.55 4.36 8.88
C GLN A 267 -6.33 5.00 9.55
N SER A 268 -6.50 6.12 10.27
CA SER A 268 -5.40 6.80 10.96
C SER A 268 -4.72 5.90 12.00
N ARG A 269 -5.49 5.13 12.79
CA ARG A 269 -4.94 4.13 13.73
C ARG A 269 -4.22 3.01 13.01
N ALA A 270 -4.76 2.52 11.89
CA ALA A 270 -4.11 1.49 11.08
C ALA A 270 -2.77 1.97 10.50
N LEU A 271 -2.72 3.20 9.96
CA LEU A 271 -1.49 3.82 9.46
C LEU A 271 -0.44 3.97 10.57
N ALA A 272 -0.85 4.48 11.75
CA ALA A 272 0.06 4.62 12.89
C ALA A 272 0.61 3.27 13.38
N GLY A 273 -0.23 2.22 13.39
CA GLY A 273 0.17 0.86 13.71
C GLY A 273 1.19 0.31 12.71
N LYS A 274 0.88 0.36 11.41
CA LYS A 274 1.79 -0.07 10.32
C LYS A 274 3.13 0.67 10.39
N ARG A 275 3.11 1.99 10.62
CA ARG A 275 4.32 2.80 10.81
C ARG A 275 5.15 2.33 12.01
N ALA A 276 4.52 2.02 13.14
CA ALA A 276 5.21 1.47 14.31
C ALA A 276 5.89 0.12 14.01
N ASP A 277 5.21 -0.74 13.24
CA ASP A 277 5.70 -2.07 12.89
C ASP A 277 6.88 -1.98 11.90
N VAL A 278 6.80 -1.10 10.89
CA VAL A 278 7.90 -0.87 9.95
C VAL A 278 9.10 -0.23 10.66
N VAL A 279 8.89 0.76 11.52
CA VAL A 279 9.99 1.35 12.31
C VAL A 279 10.64 0.31 13.21
N ALA A 280 9.87 -0.61 13.81
CA ALA A 280 10.43 -1.71 14.59
C ALA A 280 11.27 -2.69 13.76
N LYS A 281 10.97 -2.86 12.46
CA LYS A 281 11.80 -3.65 11.53
C LYS A 281 13.10 -2.91 11.16
N VAL A 282 13.01 -1.59 10.94
CA VAL A 282 14.15 -0.75 10.51
C VAL A 282 15.09 -0.38 11.67
N ALA A 283 14.55 -0.24 12.88
CA ALA A 283 15.25 0.11 14.11
C ALA A 283 14.87 -0.87 15.25
N PRO A 284 15.27 -2.15 15.13
CA PRO A 284 14.86 -3.21 16.04
C PRO A 284 15.35 -3.04 17.48
N GLU A 285 16.34 -2.19 17.72
CA GLU A 285 16.81 -1.88 19.07
C GLU A 285 15.79 -1.04 19.85
N LEU A 286 14.94 -0.23 19.19
CA LEU A 286 13.99 0.66 19.88
C LEU A 286 12.98 -0.13 20.75
N PRO A 287 12.26 -1.16 20.23
CA PRO A 287 11.44 -2.03 21.07
C PRO A 287 12.25 -2.78 22.15
N GLY A 288 13.53 -3.05 21.90
CA GLY A 288 14.41 -3.70 22.87
C GLY A 288 14.81 -2.80 24.04
N ILE A 289 15.03 -1.51 23.78
CA ILE A 289 15.41 -0.50 24.78
C ILE A 289 14.19 -0.09 25.62
N LEU A 290 13.05 0.13 24.97
CA LEU A 290 11.85 0.65 25.62
C LEU A 290 10.96 -0.45 26.22
N GLY A 291 11.10 -1.70 25.75
CA GLY A 291 10.12 -2.76 25.94
C GLY A 291 9.02 -2.69 24.87
N ARG A 292 8.53 -3.85 24.41
CA ARG A 292 7.63 -3.93 23.23
C ARG A 292 6.32 -3.14 23.41
N ASP A 293 5.66 -3.30 24.55
CA ASP A 293 4.36 -2.66 24.80
C ASP A 293 4.51 -1.15 25.02
N ALA A 294 5.56 -0.75 25.74
CA ALA A 294 5.88 0.65 25.98
C ALA A 294 6.31 1.35 24.68
N TYR A 295 7.13 0.69 23.84
CA TYR A 295 7.45 1.17 22.48
C TYR A 295 6.17 1.39 21.68
N ARG A 296 5.29 0.39 21.59
CA ARG A 296 4.07 0.50 20.77
C ARG A 296 3.19 1.64 21.26
N THR A 297 2.95 1.72 22.57
CA THR A 297 2.13 2.78 23.18
C THR A 297 2.72 4.16 22.91
N ALA A 298 4.02 4.33 23.13
CA ALA A 298 4.71 5.59 22.93
C ALA A 298 4.75 5.99 21.45
N PHE A 299 4.99 5.04 20.55
CA PHE A 299 5.06 5.29 19.11
C PHE A 299 3.69 5.72 18.55
N LEU A 300 2.60 5.06 18.96
CA LEU A 300 1.25 5.46 18.54
C LEU A 300 0.92 6.89 19.02
N ALA A 301 1.32 7.24 20.24
CA ALA A 301 1.15 8.59 20.77
C ALA A 301 2.03 9.64 20.07
N TYR A 302 3.18 9.25 19.52
CA TYR A 302 4.04 10.09 18.68
C TYR A 302 3.45 10.28 17.28
N ALA A 303 3.13 9.17 16.60
CA ALA A 303 2.66 9.14 15.23
C ALA A 303 1.35 9.89 15.04
N GLY A 304 0.45 9.87 16.02
CA GLY A 304 -0.84 10.58 15.96
C GLY A 304 -0.74 12.11 15.97
N ARG A 305 0.44 12.70 16.25
CA ARG A 305 0.64 14.17 16.24
C ARG A 305 1.75 14.63 15.30
N ARG A 306 2.51 13.71 14.71
CA ARG A 306 3.71 14.01 13.92
C ARG A 306 3.70 13.21 12.63
N PRO A 307 3.37 13.81 11.47
CA PRO A 307 3.44 13.11 10.19
C PRO A 307 4.89 12.71 9.87
N MET A 308 5.05 11.68 9.05
CA MET A 308 6.35 11.25 8.56
C MET A 308 6.80 12.16 7.41
N THR A 309 8.06 12.64 7.43
CA THR A 309 8.59 13.62 6.46
C THR A 309 9.89 13.19 5.76
N GLY A 310 10.49 12.05 6.13
CA GLY A 310 11.80 11.63 5.62
C GLY A 310 12.01 10.11 5.58
N GLY A 311 10.93 9.33 5.49
CA GLY A 311 10.95 7.86 5.51
C GLY A 311 11.28 7.26 6.88
N TYR A 312 11.20 5.93 6.96
CA TYR A 312 11.19 5.20 8.24
C TYR A 312 12.47 5.31 9.08
N ARG A 313 13.64 5.42 8.46
CA ARG A 313 14.91 5.59 9.21
C ARG A 313 14.97 6.94 9.91
N ARG A 314 14.56 7.99 9.20
CA ARG A 314 14.49 9.33 9.78
C ARG A 314 13.44 9.38 10.88
N ASP A 315 12.30 8.75 10.64
CA ASP A 315 11.21 8.69 11.58
C ASP A 315 11.56 7.98 12.90
N ALA A 316 12.37 6.91 12.83
CA ALA A 316 12.92 6.26 14.01
C ALA A 316 13.79 7.21 14.87
N LEU A 317 14.55 8.09 14.22
CA LEU A 317 15.37 9.10 14.91
C LEU A 317 14.53 10.21 15.52
N ASP A 318 13.55 10.73 14.77
CA ASP A 318 12.65 11.78 15.25
C ASP A 318 11.77 11.28 16.40
N PHE A 319 11.35 10.01 16.39
CA PHE A 319 10.66 9.37 17.52
C PHE A 319 11.54 9.28 18.77
N ALA A 320 12.79 8.81 18.63
CA ALA A 320 13.72 8.74 19.74
C ALA A 320 14.02 10.14 20.32
N GLU A 321 14.14 11.15 19.45
CA GLU A 321 14.30 12.54 19.85
C GLU A 321 13.09 13.07 20.64
N ASP A 322 11.85 12.82 20.16
CA ASP A 322 10.62 13.24 20.85
C ASP A 322 10.52 12.65 22.25
N LEU A 323 10.93 11.39 22.42
CA LEU A 323 10.98 10.74 23.74
C LEU A 323 12.01 11.37 24.67
N LEU A 324 13.21 11.66 24.16
CA LEU A 324 14.30 12.25 24.95
C LEU A 324 13.98 13.69 25.36
N ILE A 325 13.50 14.52 24.43
CA ILE A 325 13.10 15.92 24.69
C ILE A 325 11.90 15.95 25.65
N GLY A 326 10.91 15.09 25.42
CA GLY A 326 9.71 15.03 26.25
C GLY A 326 9.91 14.40 27.62
N GLN A 327 11.12 13.92 27.95
CA GLN A 327 11.44 13.14 29.16
C GLN A 327 10.49 11.95 29.39
N ARG A 328 10.00 11.33 28.31
CA ARG A 328 8.97 10.27 28.35
C ARG A 328 9.51 8.86 28.59
N VAL A 329 10.77 8.76 29.01
CA VAL A 329 11.44 7.50 29.35
C VAL A 329 11.87 7.61 30.81
N ASP A 330 11.08 7.06 31.72
CA ASP A 330 11.29 7.19 33.17
C ASP A 330 12.48 6.36 33.67
N GLU A 331 12.73 5.21 33.05
CA GLU A 331 13.78 4.29 33.48
C GLU A 331 15.17 4.84 33.07
N PRO A 332 16.07 5.14 34.04
CA PRO A 332 17.34 5.80 33.74
C PRO A 332 18.26 5.02 32.79
N PHE A 333 18.24 3.69 32.84
CA PHE A 333 19.08 2.85 31.98
C PHE A 333 18.58 2.86 30.53
N ALA A 334 17.28 2.72 30.30
CA ALA A 334 16.63 2.82 29.00
C ALA A 334 16.83 4.21 28.40
N ARG A 335 16.72 5.29 29.20
CA ARG A 335 17.01 6.65 28.77
C ARG A 335 18.46 6.81 28.29
N LYS A 336 19.42 6.25 29.03
CA LYS A 336 20.83 6.25 28.62
C LYS A 336 21.04 5.47 27.33
N GLN A 337 20.47 4.27 27.22
CA GLN A 337 20.58 3.46 26.00
C GLN A 337 19.96 4.13 24.77
N LEU A 338 18.81 4.80 24.93
CA LEU A 338 18.16 5.56 23.88
C LEU A 338 19.00 6.77 23.45
N THR A 339 19.58 7.48 24.42
CA THR A 339 20.49 8.60 24.16
C THR A 339 21.70 8.15 23.34
N ASP A 340 22.35 7.06 23.76
CA ASP A 340 23.50 6.48 23.05
C ASP A 340 23.09 6.04 21.63
N TRP A 341 21.93 5.39 21.49
CA TRP A 341 21.41 4.93 20.19
C TRP A 341 21.15 6.09 19.23
N TRP A 342 20.57 7.19 19.73
CA TRP A 342 20.25 8.39 18.96
C TRP A 342 21.53 9.12 18.54
N LEU A 343 22.44 9.41 19.47
CA LEU A 343 23.71 10.12 19.19
C LEU A 343 24.58 9.38 18.17
N GLU A 344 24.56 8.05 18.18
CA GLU A 344 25.29 7.22 17.23
C GLU A 344 24.80 7.38 15.77
N ARG A 345 23.54 7.80 15.58
CA ARG A 345 22.85 7.81 14.28
C ARG A 345 22.40 9.20 13.82
N SER A 346 22.35 10.19 14.71
CA SER A 346 21.91 11.56 14.39
C SER A 346 23.05 12.46 13.88
N GLY A 347 24.32 12.06 14.05
CA GLY A 347 25.49 12.81 13.57
C GLY A 347 25.89 12.50 12.12
N PRO A 348 26.68 13.39 11.47
CA PRO A 348 27.16 13.19 10.09
C PRO A 348 28.15 12.02 9.93
N ALA A 349 28.69 11.49 11.03
CA ALA A 349 29.48 10.26 11.08
C ALA A 349 29.13 9.50 12.38
N PRO A 350 29.10 8.15 12.38
CA PRO A 350 28.85 7.39 13.60
C PRO A 350 29.92 7.68 14.65
N LEU A 351 29.53 7.92 15.89
CA LEU A 351 30.48 8.09 17.00
C LEU A 351 31.42 6.87 17.05
N ALA A 352 32.73 7.12 17.03
CA ALA A 352 33.78 6.09 17.12
C ALA A 352 33.80 5.47 18.54
N GLY A 353 32.76 4.71 18.85
CA GLY A 353 32.48 4.15 20.17
C GLY A 353 32.20 2.65 20.06
N ARG A 354 33.28 1.87 19.91
CA ARG A 354 33.37 0.41 20.14
C ARG A 354 32.59 -0.48 19.14
N PRO A 355 33.24 -0.91 18.04
CA PRO A 355 32.72 -1.89 17.07
C PRO A 355 32.25 -3.20 17.73
N VAL A 356 32.90 -3.58 18.84
CA VAL A 356 32.60 -4.79 19.62
C VAL A 356 31.19 -4.75 20.22
N THR A 357 30.70 -3.59 20.64
CA THR A 357 29.34 -3.44 21.20
C THR A 357 28.24 -3.55 20.14
N ARG A 358 28.50 -3.11 18.89
CA ARG A 358 27.61 -3.32 17.74
C ARG A 358 27.46 -4.81 17.43
N ALA A 359 28.58 -5.54 17.33
CA ALA A 359 28.58 -6.97 17.07
C ALA A 359 27.89 -7.77 18.20
N LEU A 360 28.15 -7.43 19.46
CA LEU A 360 27.55 -8.09 20.62
C LEU A 360 26.03 -7.83 20.75
N ARG A 361 25.54 -6.64 20.38
CA ARG A 361 24.10 -6.33 20.38
C ARG A 361 23.36 -7.05 19.26
N ALA A 362 23.93 -7.09 18.05
CA ALA A 362 23.37 -7.85 16.92
C ALA A 362 23.30 -9.36 17.24
N ALA A 363 24.35 -9.92 17.83
CA ALA A 363 24.40 -11.32 18.26
C ALA A 363 23.37 -11.64 19.37
N ARG A 364 23.20 -10.75 20.36
CA ARG A 364 22.17 -10.91 21.41
C ARG A 364 20.75 -10.84 20.88
N PHE A 365 20.51 -10.08 19.82
CA PHE A 365 19.20 -9.96 19.21
C PHE A 365 18.87 -11.19 18.35
N ALA A 366 19.85 -11.74 17.64
CA ALA A 366 19.71 -13.00 16.90
C ALA A 366 19.43 -14.19 17.84
N LEU A 367 20.08 -14.24 19.00
CA LEU A 367 19.88 -15.31 20.01
C LEU A 367 18.55 -15.23 20.77
N ARG A 368 17.81 -14.12 20.69
CA ARG A 368 16.45 -13.99 21.28
C ARG A 368 15.32 -14.30 20.29
N ARG A 369 15.66 -14.63 19.04
CA ARG A 369 14.76 -15.07 17.98
C ARG A 369 14.81 -16.59 17.72
N GLY A 370 15.59 -17.33 18.52
CA GLY A 370 15.68 -18.80 18.46
C GLY A 370 14.80 -19.47 19.50
#